data_AF-A0A926LMK4-F1
#
_entry.id   AF-A0A926LMK4-F1
#
_cell.length_a   1.000
_cell.length_b   1.000
_cell.length_c   1.000
_cell.angle_alpha   90.00
_cell.angle_beta   90.00
_cell.angle_gamma   90.00
#
_symmetry.space_group_name_H-M   'P 1'
#
loop_
_entity.id
_entity.type
_entity.pdbx_description
1 polymer ?
#
loop_
_entity_poly.entity_id
_entity_poly.type
_entity_poly.pdbx_seq_one_letter_code
_entity_poly.pdbx_strand_id
1 'polypeptide(L)' 'MADDWNDDLVLDEEFIRSAETSEPSARARMLAARWREEPPEPQPWRSDEPPAGWFFSKGRRRRWRRR' A
#
# COMPACT_ATOMS: atom_id res chain seq x y z
N MET A 1 16.97 -31.16 5.35
CA MET A 1 15.84 -31.29 6.29
C MET A 1 15.64 -29.92 6.93
N ALA A 2 14.65 -29.16 6.49
CA ALA A 2 14.38 -27.80 6.94
C ALA A 2 12.87 -27.57 7.19
N ASP A 3 12.12 -28.65 7.41
CA ASP A 3 10.65 -28.65 7.28
C ASP A 3 9.91 -28.68 8.63
N ASP A 4 10.54 -29.21 9.67
CA ASP A 4 9.87 -29.55 10.95
C ASP A 4 9.43 -28.33 11.76
N TRP A 5 10.15 -27.21 11.67
CA TRP A 5 9.86 -26.05 12.53
C TRP A 5 8.76 -25.12 11.97
N ASN A 6 8.43 -25.24 10.68
CA ASN A 6 7.55 -24.32 9.97
C ASN A 6 6.10 -24.83 9.92
N ASP A 7 5.91 -26.15 9.88
CA ASP A 7 4.57 -26.75 9.76
C ASP A 7 3.65 -26.45 10.96
N ASP A 8 4.21 -26.28 12.16
CA ASP A 8 3.46 -25.91 13.37
C ASP A 8 3.41 -24.39 13.63
N LEU A 9 4.08 -23.58 12.79
CA LEU A 9 4.17 -22.13 13.00
C LEU A 9 2.93 -21.41 12.43
N VAL A 10 2.05 -20.97 13.32
CA VAL A 10 0.87 -20.19 12.94
C VAL A 10 1.21 -18.70 12.84
N LEU A 11 1.30 -18.19 11.61
CA LEU A 11 1.60 -16.78 11.28
C LEU A 11 0.33 -15.90 11.30
N ASP A 12 -0.37 -15.88 12.43
CA ASP A 12 -1.60 -15.09 12.60
C ASP A 12 -1.33 -13.66 13.12
N GLU A 13 -2.42 -12.94 13.38
CA GLU A 13 -2.36 -11.56 13.85
C GLU A 13 -1.81 -11.42 15.28
N GLU A 14 -1.92 -12.46 16.10
CA GLU A 14 -1.37 -12.50 17.46
C GLU A 14 0.16 -12.68 17.41
N PHE A 15 0.64 -13.58 16.55
CA PHE A 15 2.07 -13.76 16.28
C PHE A 15 2.74 -12.46 15.84
N ILE A 16 2.11 -11.71 14.93
CA ILE A 16 2.65 -10.42 14.47
C ILE A 16 2.66 -9.39 15.61
N ARG A 17 1.61 -9.36 16.45
CA ARG A 17 1.50 -8.41 17.57
C ARG A 17 2.42 -8.73 18.75
N SER A 18 2.81 -9.99 18.91
CA SER A 18 3.72 -10.43 19.99
C SER A 18 5.20 -10.12 19.70
N ALA A 19 5.53 -9.72 18.47
CA ALA A 19 6.89 -9.31 18.11
C ALA A 19 7.35 -8.13 18.98
N GLU A 20 8.46 -8.34 19.70
CA GLU A 20 9.03 -7.35 20.62
C GLU A 20 9.39 -6.02 19.92
N THR A 21 9.78 -6.10 18.64
CA THR A 21 10.18 -4.94 17.85
C THR A 21 9.30 -4.81 16.60
N SER A 22 8.56 -3.71 16.53
CA SER A 22 7.88 -3.30 15.30
C SER A 22 8.66 -2.16 14.66
N GLU A 23 9.58 -2.49 13.75
CA GLU A 23 10.32 -1.46 13.03
C GLU A 23 9.42 -0.72 12.00
N PRO A 24 9.33 0.62 12.06
CA PRO A 24 8.58 1.39 11.06
C PRO A 24 9.05 1.14 9.61
N SER A 25 10.29 0.70 9.44
CA SER A 25 10.91 0.40 8.15
C SER A 25 10.53 -0.97 7.58
N ALA A 26 9.94 -1.88 8.37
CA ALA A 26 9.71 -3.27 7.98
C ALA A 26 8.93 -3.38 6.67
N ARG A 27 7.83 -2.64 6.54
CA ARG A 27 7.02 -2.59 5.32
C ARG A 27 7.81 -2.06 4.11
N ALA A 28 8.65 -1.05 4.31
CA ALA A 28 9.49 -0.51 3.25
C ALA A 28 10.54 -1.53 2.78
N ARG A 29 11.15 -2.29 3.70
CA ARG A 29 12.09 -3.38 3.36
C ARG A 29 11.40 -4.52 2.61
N MET A 30 10.19 -4.92 3.02
CA MET A 30 9.39 -5.92 2.29
C MET A 30 9.03 -5.45 0.88
N LEU A 31 8.60 -4.18 0.73
CA LEU A 31 8.33 -3.60 -0.60
C LEU A 31 9.58 -3.53 -1.45
N ALA A 32 10.72 -3.14 -0.88
CA ALA A 32 11.99 -3.08 -1.60
C ALA A 32 12.44 -4.47 -2.07
N ALA A 33 12.27 -5.52 -1.27
CA ALA A 33 12.54 -6.90 -1.68
C ALA A 33 11.64 -7.31 -2.85
N ARG A 34 10.32 -7.08 -2.73
CA ARG A 34 9.37 -7.35 -3.82
C ARG A 34 9.75 -6.63 -5.11
N TRP A 35 10.06 -5.34 -5.04
CA TRP A 35 10.39 -4.53 -6.24
C TRP A 35 11.72 -4.87 -6.90
N ARG A 36 12.63 -5.57 -6.20
CA ARG A 36 13.84 -6.09 -6.85
C ARG A 36 13.52 -7.20 -7.84
N GLU A 37 12.47 -7.98 -7.57
CA GLU A 37 12.04 -9.10 -8.40
C GLU A 37 10.94 -8.66 -9.38
N GLU A 38 9.99 -7.88 -8.88
CA GLU A 38 8.80 -7.42 -9.59
C GLU A 38 8.67 -5.90 -9.44
N PRO A 39 9.43 -5.10 -10.22
CA PRO A 39 9.27 -3.67 -10.21
C PRO A 39 7.88 -3.30 -10.73
N PRO A 40 7.24 -2.25 -10.17
CA PRO A 40 5.98 -1.79 -10.70
C PRO A 40 6.17 -1.23 -12.11
N GLU A 41 5.12 -1.35 -12.92
CA GLU A 41 5.08 -0.72 -14.24
C GLU A 41 5.23 0.81 -14.10
N PRO A 42 5.95 1.47 -15.03
CA PRO A 42 6.15 2.91 -15.00
C PRO A 42 4.79 3.60 -15.18
N GLN A 43 4.36 4.31 -14.14
CA GLN A 43 3.17 5.13 -14.19
C GLN A 43 3.54 6.57 -14.57
N PRO A 44 2.69 7.27 -15.33
CA PRO A 44 2.93 8.67 -15.65
C PRO A 44 2.96 9.51 -14.36
N TRP A 45 3.82 10.53 -14.32
CA TRP A 45 3.99 11.44 -13.18
C TRP A 45 2.68 12.09 -12.72
N ARG A 46 1.72 12.22 -13.63
CA ARG A 46 0.33 12.57 -13.34
C ARG A 46 -0.56 11.49 -13.94
N SER A 47 -1.54 11.05 -13.15
CA SER A 47 -2.66 10.31 -13.71
C SER A 47 -3.43 11.23 -14.65
N ASP A 48 -3.76 10.74 -15.85
CA ASP A 48 -4.70 11.43 -16.75
C ASP A 48 -6.11 11.51 -16.13
N GLU A 49 -6.39 10.64 -15.15
CA GLU A 49 -7.59 10.66 -14.34
C GLU A 49 -7.46 11.71 -13.21
N PRO A 50 -8.40 12.67 -13.09
CA PRO A 50 -8.36 13.62 -11.99
C PRO A 50 -8.45 12.88 -10.64
N PRO A 51 -7.53 13.14 -9.68
CA PRO A 51 -7.35 12.34 -8.46
C PRO A 51 -8.53 12.35 -7.49
N ALA A 52 -9.55 13.15 -7.77
CA ALA A 52 -10.80 13.18 -7.04
C ALA A 52 -11.90 13.61 -8.00
N GLY A 53 -12.71 12.64 -8.47
CA GLY A 53 -13.87 12.89 -9.32
C GLY A 53 -14.84 13.94 -8.76
N TRP A 54 -14.87 14.15 -7.43
CA TRP A 54 -15.68 15.18 -6.77
C TRP A 54 -15.03 16.59 -6.77
N PHE A 55 -13.70 16.69 -6.79
CA PHE A 55 -12.97 17.96 -6.71
C PHE A 55 -12.95 18.69 -8.06
N PHE A 56 -12.89 17.95 -9.17
CA PHE A 56 -12.98 18.48 -10.53
C PHE A 56 -14.37 18.35 -11.15
N SER A 57 -15.38 17.86 -10.40
CA SER A 57 -16.74 17.74 -10.90
C SER A 57 -17.28 19.09 -11.39
N LYS A 58 -17.71 19.15 -12.66
CA LYS A 58 -18.39 20.33 -13.23
C LYS A 58 -19.61 20.76 -12.39
N GLY A 59 -20.22 19.81 -11.67
CA GLY A 59 -21.33 20.06 -10.74
C GLY A 59 -20.97 21.03 -9.61
N ARG A 60 -19.76 20.94 -9.04
CA ARG A 60 -19.32 21.86 -7.97
C ARG A 60 -19.01 23.25 -8.51
N ARG A 61 -18.35 23.35 -9.67
CA ARG A 61 -18.04 24.63 -10.32
C ARG A 61 -19.31 25.47 -10.61
N ARG A 62 -20.41 24.81 -10.99
CA ARG A 62 -21.71 25.47 -11.22
C ARG A 62 -22.35 26.03 -9.94
N ARG A 63 -22.11 25.41 -8.78
CA ARG A 63 -22.64 25.88 -7.49
C ARG A 63 -21.93 27.14 -6.98
N TRP A 64 -20.64 27.28 -7.25
CA TRP A 64 -19.84 28.43 -6.79
C TRP A 64 -20.08 29.69 -7.63
N ARG A 65 -20.41 29.57 -8.91
CA ARG A 65 -20.74 30.72 -9.79
C ARG A 65 -22.14 31.29 -9.59
N ARG A 66 -22.93 30.71 -8.67
CA ARG A 66 -24.29 31.15 -8.33
C ARG A 66 -24.37 31.87 -6.98
N ARG A 67 -23.22 32.14 -6.35
CA ARG A 67 -23.09 33.01 -5.18
C ARG A 67 -22.49 34.33 -5.59
#